data_AF-A0A2N2HFR0-F1
#
_entry.id   AF-A0A2N2HFR0-F1
#
_cell.length_a   1.000
_cell.length_b   1.000
_cell.length_c   1.000
_cell.angle_alpha   90.00
_cell.angle_beta   90.00
_cell.angle_gamma   90.00
#
_symmetry.space_group_name_H-M   'P 1'
#
loop_
_entity.id
_entity.type
_entity.pdbx_description
1 polymer ?
#
loop_
_entity_poly.entity_id
_entity_poly.type
_entity_poly.pdbx_seq_one_letter_code
_entity_poly.pdbx_strand_id
1 'polypeptide(L)'
;MEGVLNQTSIATSTLIAVGSVATFFLAAVSAYAVRTLLVGRRQDEKLQRLGGTMLLGAWFMEAVYWAIRAPGKLFARLGVKPDTLTVTSLVLTMACAPIAAVGHFSTAGLLFLIGSAFDALDGMVARETGMVKKSGAILDSVFDRYADAAPMIGLAIFYRFSVWQMLIPLAALLGSQLVSYVRAKAESMDLNLPSTLMRRH
;
A
#
# COMPACT_ATOMS: atom_id res chain seq x y z
N MET A 1 8.47 -39.02 3.42
CA MET A 1 7.12 -38.67 2.91
C MET A 1 6.54 -37.44 3.61
N GLU A 2 6.90 -37.13 4.87
CA GLU A 2 6.43 -35.93 5.59
C GLU A 2 6.84 -34.59 4.95
N GLY A 3 8.04 -34.49 4.38
CA GLY A 3 8.51 -33.24 3.74
C GLY A 3 7.71 -32.82 2.49
N VAL A 4 7.13 -33.78 1.75
CA VAL A 4 6.31 -33.51 0.57
C VAL A 4 4.90 -33.05 0.98
N LEU A 5 4.33 -33.64 2.04
CA LEU A 5 3.02 -33.25 2.58
C LEU A 5 3.04 -31.82 3.17
N ASN A 6 4.14 -31.42 3.81
CA ASN A 6 4.30 -30.06 4.33
C ASN A 6 4.43 -29.02 3.20
N GLN A 7 5.21 -29.33 2.16
CA GLN A 7 5.36 -28.48 0.96
C GLN A 7 4.00 -28.27 0.25
N THR A 8 3.20 -29.33 0.10
CA THR A 8 1.86 -29.22 -0.51
C THR A 8 0.88 -28.44 0.36
N SER A 9 0.95 -28.58 1.68
CA SER A 9 0.08 -27.83 2.61
C SER A 9 0.39 -26.33 2.60
N ILE A 10 1.67 -25.95 2.63
CA ILE A 10 2.12 -24.55 2.54
C ILE A 10 1.77 -23.95 1.18
N ALA A 11 1.95 -24.70 0.09
CA ALA A 11 1.58 -24.24 -1.24
C ALA A 11 0.06 -23.98 -1.36
N THR A 12 -0.76 -24.87 -0.79
CA THR A 12 -2.23 -24.76 -0.83
C THR A 12 -2.72 -23.59 0.03
N SER A 13 -2.21 -23.41 1.25
CA SER A 13 -2.57 -22.28 2.11
C SER A 13 -2.15 -20.94 1.50
N THR A 14 -0.99 -20.90 0.86
CA THR A 14 -0.50 -19.74 0.13
C THR A 14 -1.39 -19.40 -1.06
N LEU A 15 -1.82 -20.40 -1.84
CA LEU A 15 -2.71 -20.21 -2.98
C LEU A 15 -4.08 -19.67 -2.55
N ILE A 16 -4.61 -20.19 -1.44
CA ILE A 16 -5.88 -19.73 -0.87
C ILE A 16 -5.75 -18.28 -0.38
N ALA A 17 -4.63 -17.91 0.26
CA ALA A 17 -4.43 -16.57 0.79
C ALA A 17 -4.22 -15.52 -0.32
N VAL A 18 -3.47 -15.84 -1.37
CA VAL A 18 -3.34 -14.98 -2.55
C VAL A 18 -4.68 -14.91 -3.30
N GLY A 19 -5.35 -16.05 -3.43
CA GLY A 19 -6.67 -16.16 -4.06
C GLY A 19 -7.74 -15.33 -3.37
N SER A 20 -7.78 -15.33 -2.03
CA SER A 20 -8.76 -14.61 -1.22
C SER A 20 -8.58 -13.09 -1.30
N VAL A 21 -7.34 -12.60 -1.33
CA VAL A 21 -7.07 -11.17 -1.54
C VAL A 21 -7.35 -10.74 -2.96
N ALA A 22 -6.97 -11.54 -3.96
CA ALA A 22 -7.33 -11.25 -5.34
C ALA A 22 -8.86 -11.22 -5.53
N THR A 23 -9.60 -12.16 -4.94
CA THR A 23 -11.08 -12.14 -4.97
C THR A 23 -11.66 -10.98 -4.17
N PHE A 24 -11.09 -10.59 -3.03
CA PHE A 24 -11.54 -9.41 -2.28
C PHE A 24 -11.36 -8.12 -3.10
N PHE A 25 -10.19 -7.91 -3.70
CA PHE A 25 -9.94 -6.75 -4.58
C PHE A 25 -10.83 -6.79 -5.82
N LEU A 26 -10.97 -7.94 -6.49
CA LEU A 26 -11.86 -8.09 -7.64
C LEU A 26 -13.32 -7.86 -7.26
N ALA A 27 -13.78 -8.36 -6.11
CA ALA A 27 -15.14 -8.14 -5.62
C ALA A 27 -15.38 -6.67 -5.27
N ALA A 28 -14.40 -6.00 -4.66
CA ALA A 28 -14.47 -4.57 -4.37
C ALA A 28 -14.55 -3.72 -5.65
N VAL A 29 -13.72 -4.04 -6.66
CA VAL A 29 -13.74 -3.38 -7.98
C VAL A 29 -15.06 -3.67 -8.71
N SER A 30 -15.55 -4.91 -8.67
CA SER A 30 -16.81 -5.31 -9.31
C SER A 30 -18.03 -4.64 -8.66
N ALA A 31 -18.08 -4.59 -7.33
CA ALA A 31 -19.13 -3.91 -6.59
C ALA A 31 -19.15 -2.40 -6.88
N TYR A 32 -17.98 -1.79 -7.06
CA TYR A 32 -17.89 -0.40 -7.51
C TYR A 32 -18.36 -0.22 -8.95
N ALA A 33 -17.94 -1.09 -9.87
CA ALA A 33 -18.36 -1.05 -11.27
C ALA A 33 -19.90 -1.11 -11.39
N VAL A 34 -20.53 -2.04 -10.67
CA VAL A 34 -22.00 -2.16 -10.58
C VAL A 34 -22.62 -0.89 -10.00
N ARG A 35 -22.04 -0.31 -8.94
CA ARG A 35 -22.54 0.95 -8.37
C ARG A 35 -22.40 2.13 -9.34
N THR A 36 -21.29 2.24 -10.07
CA THR A 36 -21.10 3.33 -11.04
C THR A 36 -22.11 3.26 -12.18
N LEU A 37 -22.55 2.06 -12.55
CA LEU A 37 -23.62 1.85 -13.53
C LEU A 37 -25.00 2.18 -12.97
N LEU A 38 -25.25 1.98 -11.67
CA LEU A 38 -26.57 2.16 -11.05
C LEU A 38 -26.83 3.57 -10.49
N VAL A 39 -25.82 4.24 -9.92
CA VAL A 39 -26.00 5.47 -9.12
C VAL A 39 -25.28 6.69 -9.73
N GLY A 40 -24.47 6.48 -10.77
CA GLY A 40 -23.65 7.52 -11.38
C GLY A 40 -22.41 7.89 -10.56
N ARG A 41 -21.41 8.47 -11.22
CA ARG A 41 -20.11 8.85 -10.60
C ARG A 41 -20.31 10.02 -9.64
N ARG A 42 -19.92 9.85 -8.38
CA ARG A 42 -19.74 11.00 -7.46
C ARG A 42 -18.42 11.68 -7.81
N GLN A 43 -18.51 12.84 -8.43
CA GLN A 43 -17.37 13.71 -8.69
C GLN A 43 -16.84 14.27 -7.36
N ASP A 44 -15.87 13.59 -6.75
CA ASP A 44 -15.12 14.16 -5.63
C ASP A 44 -14.11 15.17 -6.23
N GLU A 45 -14.21 16.45 -5.87
CA GLU A 45 -13.41 17.59 -6.40
C GLU A 45 -11.88 17.36 -6.36
N LYS A 46 -11.41 16.48 -5.47
CA LYS A 46 -9.99 16.09 -5.34
C LYS A 46 -9.51 15.23 -6.52
N LEU A 47 -10.35 14.35 -7.06
CA LEU A 47 -10.01 13.48 -8.20
C LEU A 47 -9.96 14.24 -9.53
N GLN A 48 -10.77 15.29 -9.66
CA GLN A 48 -10.71 16.23 -10.79
C GLN A 48 -9.42 17.07 -10.78
N ARG A 49 -8.90 17.45 -9.60
CA ARG A 49 -7.59 18.12 -9.47
C ARG A 49 -6.40 17.17 -9.63
N LEU A 50 -6.56 15.90 -9.25
CA LEU A 50 -5.47 14.92 -9.29
C LEU A 50 -5.14 14.43 -10.69
N GLY A 51 -6.10 14.46 -11.63
CA GLY A 51 -5.91 14.13 -13.05
C GLY A 51 -5.24 12.77 -13.23
N GLY A 52 -6.03 11.72 -13.46
CA GLY A 52 -5.57 10.32 -13.49
C GLY A 52 -4.13 10.15 -14.00
N THR A 53 -3.30 9.46 -13.21
CA THR A 53 -1.90 9.20 -13.55
C THR A 53 -1.82 8.56 -14.93
N MET A 54 -0.79 8.85 -15.71
CA MET A 54 -0.62 8.36 -17.10
C MET A 54 -0.79 6.83 -17.26
N LEU A 55 -0.58 6.07 -16.16
CA LEU A 55 -0.75 4.62 -16.07
C LEU A 55 -2.14 4.13 -15.58
N LEU A 56 -2.83 4.91 -14.75
CA LEU A 56 -4.05 4.51 -14.08
C LEU A 56 -5.17 5.48 -14.41
N GLY A 57 -6.15 5.00 -15.20
CA GLY A 57 -7.31 5.81 -15.58
C GLY A 57 -8.04 6.33 -14.35
N ALA A 58 -8.52 7.57 -14.42
CA ALA A 58 -9.23 8.25 -13.32
C ALA A 58 -10.35 7.38 -12.71
N TRP A 59 -11.01 6.57 -13.54
CA TRP A 59 -12.06 5.62 -13.15
C TRP A 59 -11.61 4.57 -12.11
N PHE A 60 -10.37 4.08 -12.22
CA PHE A 60 -9.86 3.05 -11.32
C PHE A 60 -9.49 3.64 -9.96
N MET A 61 -8.87 4.82 -9.96
CA MET A 61 -8.58 5.57 -8.74
C MET A 61 -9.85 5.91 -7.96
N GLU A 62 -10.89 6.32 -8.68
CA GLU A 62 -12.25 6.54 -8.17
C GLU A 62 -12.83 5.28 -7.51
N ALA A 63 -12.62 4.11 -8.15
CA ALA A 63 -13.08 2.82 -7.65
C ALA A 63 -12.42 2.43 -6.34
N VAL A 64 -11.09 2.50 -6.29
CA VAL A 64 -10.31 2.18 -5.10
C VAL A 64 -10.67 3.13 -3.96
N TYR A 65 -10.75 4.44 -4.23
CA TYR A 65 -11.10 5.42 -3.21
C TYR A 65 -12.48 5.17 -2.61
N TRP A 66 -13.47 4.84 -3.45
CA TRP A 66 -14.79 4.49 -2.95
C TRP A 66 -14.79 3.21 -2.11
N ALA A 67 -14.09 2.17 -2.57
CA ALA A 67 -14.03 0.89 -1.89
C ALA A 67 -13.44 1.04 -0.48
N ILE A 68 -12.45 1.92 -0.31
CA ILE A 68 -11.81 2.20 0.99
C ILE A 68 -12.68 3.14 1.86
N ARG A 69 -13.53 3.98 1.25
CA ARG A 69 -14.38 4.93 1.99
C ARG A 69 -15.43 4.29 2.88
N ALA A 70 -16.04 3.20 2.44
CA ALA A 70 -17.02 2.48 3.25
C ALA A 70 -16.42 1.93 4.56
N PRO A 71 -15.31 1.15 4.54
CA PRO A 71 -14.64 0.71 5.74
C PRO A 71 -14.09 1.88 6.56
N GLY A 72 -13.49 2.91 5.93
CA GLY A 72 -12.99 4.08 6.65
C GLY A 72 -14.09 4.79 7.47
N LYS A 73 -15.29 4.96 6.92
CA LYS A 73 -16.44 5.51 7.64
C LYS A 73 -16.95 4.60 8.75
N LEU A 74 -16.89 3.28 8.55
CA LEU A 74 -17.26 2.31 9.58
C LEU A 74 -16.30 2.40 10.78
N PHE A 75 -14.98 2.40 10.53
CA PHE A 75 -13.97 2.55 11.58
C PHE A 75 -14.08 3.87 12.32
N ALA A 76 -14.34 4.97 11.60
CA ALA A 76 -14.60 6.28 12.22
C ALA A 76 -15.84 6.26 13.13
N ARG A 77 -16.93 5.59 12.71
CA ARG A 77 -18.14 5.44 13.52
C ARG A 77 -17.95 4.53 14.74
N LEU A 78 -17.07 3.54 14.63
CA LEU A 78 -16.69 2.65 15.74
C LEU A 78 -15.75 3.32 16.76
N GLY A 79 -15.33 4.57 16.52
CA GLY A 79 -14.45 5.30 17.44
C GLY A 79 -13.02 4.76 17.49
N VAL A 80 -12.59 4.00 16.46
CA VAL A 80 -11.21 3.51 16.37
C VAL A 80 -10.27 4.70 16.17
N LYS A 81 -9.23 4.79 17.00
CA LYS A 81 -8.23 5.85 16.90
C LYS A 81 -7.35 5.63 15.65
N PRO A 82 -7.08 6.69 14.84
CA PRO A 82 -6.17 6.60 13.69
C PRO A 82 -4.82 6.00 14.07
N ASP A 83 -4.24 6.42 15.20
CA ASP A 83 -2.94 5.94 15.69
C ASP A 83 -2.86 4.40 15.81
N THR A 84 -3.96 3.73 16.15
CA THR A 84 -3.99 2.26 16.25
C THR A 84 -3.91 1.60 14.87
N LEU A 85 -4.54 2.20 13.86
CA LEU A 85 -4.47 1.73 12.48
C LEU A 85 -3.05 1.93 11.92
N THR A 86 -2.41 3.06 12.20
CA THR A 86 -1.03 3.35 11.80
C THR A 86 -0.02 2.39 12.44
N VAL A 87 -0.17 2.09 13.74
CA VAL A 87 0.71 1.10 14.38
C VAL A 87 0.50 -0.29 13.79
N THR A 88 -0.75 -0.65 13.47
CA THR A 88 -1.07 -1.95 12.88
C THR A 88 -0.51 -2.07 11.46
N SER A 89 -0.66 -1.04 10.62
CA SER A 89 -0.09 -1.00 9.26
C SER A 89 1.43 -1.12 9.30
N LEU A 90 2.09 -0.40 10.22
CA LEU A 90 3.53 -0.43 10.38
C LEU A 90 4.02 -1.83 10.82
N VAL A 91 3.37 -2.45 11.80
CA VAL A 91 3.76 -3.79 12.26
C VAL A 91 3.61 -4.82 11.14
N LEU A 92 2.51 -4.77 10.38
CA LEU A 92 2.26 -5.70 9.27
C LEU A 92 3.28 -5.51 8.13
N THR A 93 3.55 -4.26 7.73
CA THR A 93 4.53 -3.97 6.68
C THR A 93 5.95 -4.30 7.11
N MET A 94 6.34 -4.02 8.36
CA MET A 94 7.67 -4.38 8.87
C MET A 94 7.86 -5.90 9.01
N ALA A 95 6.80 -6.65 9.32
CA ALA A 95 6.84 -8.12 9.35
C ALA A 95 7.14 -8.74 7.97
N CYS A 96 6.96 -7.99 6.88
CA CYS A 96 7.27 -8.46 5.53
C CYS A 96 8.77 -8.75 5.35
N ALA A 97 9.65 -7.96 5.99
CA ALA A 97 11.09 -8.11 5.84
C ALA A 97 11.61 -9.50 6.29
N PRO A 98 11.37 -9.96 7.54
CA PRO A 98 11.82 -11.28 7.98
C PRO A 98 11.12 -12.42 7.21
N ILE A 99 9.85 -12.27 6.83
CA ILE A 99 9.10 -13.30 6.11
C ILE A 99 9.62 -13.47 4.67
N ALA A 100 9.91 -12.36 3.98
CA ALA A 100 10.55 -12.37 2.67
C ALA A 100 11.98 -12.91 2.75
N ALA A 101 12.72 -12.60 3.82
CA ALA A 101 14.08 -13.10 4.04
C ALA A 101 14.18 -14.63 4.14
N VAL A 102 13.11 -15.29 4.62
CA VAL A 102 13.01 -16.77 4.71
C VAL A 102 12.47 -17.38 3.40
N GLY A 103 12.05 -16.56 2.43
CA GLY A 103 11.59 -17.01 1.11
C GLY A 103 10.07 -17.16 0.97
N HIS A 104 9.30 -16.76 1.98
CA HIS A 104 7.84 -16.77 1.93
C HIS A 104 7.30 -15.51 1.23
N PHE A 105 7.64 -15.31 -0.04
CA PHE A 105 7.32 -14.08 -0.78
C PHE A 105 5.83 -13.79 -0.89
N SER A 106 5.01 -14.82 -1.09
CA SER A 106 3.57 -14.66 -1.19
C SER A 106 2.95 -14.14 0.11
N THR A 107 3.38 -14.68 1.26
CA THR A 107 2.93 -14.24 2.58
C THR A 107 3.44 -12.83 2.90
N ALA A 108 4.70 -12.53 2.55
CA ALA A 108 5.25 -11.18 2.71
C ALA A 108 4.50 -10.16 1.83
N GLY A 109 4.22 -10.49 0.57
CA GLY A 109 3.44 -9.64 -0.33
C GLY A 109 2.01 -9.43 0.17
N LEU A 110 1.39 -10.47 0.73
CA LEU A 110 0.06 -10.39 1.33
C LEU A 110 0.04 -9.44 2.53
N LEU A 111 0.97 -9.61 3.47
CA LEU A 111 1.08 -8.74 4.63
C LEU A 111 1.36 -7.29 4.25
N PHE A 112 2.18 -7.09 3.22
CA PHE A 112 2.47 -5.77 2.67
C PHE A 112 1.19 -5.13 2.11
N LEU A 113 0.44 -5.83 1.28
CA LEU A 113 -0.83 -5.34 0.71
C LEU A 113 -1.86 -5.00 1.79
N ILE A 114 -2.00 -5.86 2.79
CA ILE A 114 -2.93 -5.61 3.90
C ILE A 114 -2.45 -4.38 4.69
N GLY A 115 -1.16 -4.32 5.05
CA GLY A 115 -0.58 -3.19 5.78
C GLY A 115 -0.75 -1.86 5.04
N SER A 116 -0.47 -1.81 3.74
CA SER A 116 -0.69 -0.62 2.90
C SER A 116 -2.17 -0.23 2.80
N ALA A 117 -3.09 -1.18 2.88
CA ALA A 117 -4.52 -0.87 2.92
C ALA A 117 -4.93 -0.23 4.26
N PHE A 118 -4.36 -0.69 5.38
CA PHE A 118 -4.59 -0.08 6.70
C PHE A 118 -4.03 1.34 6.79
N ASP A 119 -2.89 1.61 6.17
CA ASP A 119 -2.29 2.93 6.02
C ASP A 119 -3.21 3.88 5.23
N ALA A 120 -3.72 3.45 4.08
CA ALA A 120 -4.70 4.24 3.34
C ALA A 120 -5.99 4.51 4.15
N LEU A 121 -6.41 3.56 5.00
CA LEU A 121 -7.57 3.70 5.88
C LEU A 121 -7.33 4.70 7.01
N ASP A 122 -6.16 4.70 7.65
CA ASP A 122 -5.88 5.58 8.78
C ASP A 122 -5.90 7.06 8.38
N GLY A 123 -5.34 7.37 7.20
CA GLY A 123 -5.31 8.71 6.64
C GLY A 123 -6.69 9.17 6.20
N MET A 124 -7.61 8.24 5.89
CA MET A 124 -9.02 8.56 5.68
C MET A 124 -9.77 8.79 6.98
N VAL A 125 -9.56 7.95 7.99
CA VAL A 125 -10.20 8.10 9.32
C VAL A 125 -9.77 9.41 9.95
N ALA A 126 -8.47 9.73 9.97
CA ALA A 126 -7.95 10.98 10.53
C ALA A 126 -8.56 12.22 9.87
N ARG A 127 -8.84 12.15 8.56
CA ARG A 127 -9.51 13.22 7.80
C ARG A 127 -11.00 13.33 8.14
N GLU A 128 -11.72 12.22 8.21
CA GLU A 128 -13.16 12.21 8.53
C GLU A 128 -13.43 12.58 10.00
N THR A 129 -12.51 12.26 10.93
CA THR A 129 -12.62 12.63 12.35
C THR A 129 -12.03 14.00 12.69
N GLY A 130 -11.47 14.72 11.71
CA GLY A 130 -10.86 16.04 11.92
C GLY A 130 -9.60 16.04 12.79
N MET A 131 -8.98 14.88 13.03
CA MET A 131 -7.81 14.73 13.91
C MET A 131 -6.49 14.87 13.14
N VAL A 132 -6.43 15.77 12.15
CA VAL A 132 -5.24 15.95 11.32
C VAL A 132 -4.22 16.81 12.07
N LYS A 133 -3.10 16.21 12.50
CA LYS A 133 -1.98 16.92 13.15
C LYS A 133 -0.81 17.09 12.18
N LYS A 134 -0.23 18.30 12.09
CA LYS A 134 0.97 18.56 11.27
C LYS A 134 2.17 17.70 11.67
N SER A 135 2.36 17.45 12.97
CA SER A 135 3.40 16.55 13.47
C SER A 135 3.15 15.10 13.08
N GLY A 136 1.89 14.67 13.02
CA GLY A 136 1.50 13.35 12.56
C GLY A 136 1.87 13.13 11.09
N ALA A 137 1.63 14.13 10.24
CA ALA A 137 1.97 14.05 8.81
C ALA A 137 3.49 13.85 8.55
N ILE A 138 4.36 14.38 9.42
CA ILE A 138 5.81 14.14 9.31
C ILE A 138 6.13 12.69 9.72
N LEU A 139 5.57 12.22 10.82
CA LEU A 139 5.80 10.85 11.30
C LEU A 139 5.29 9.80 10.30
N ASP A 140 4.13 10.05 9.71
CA ASP A 140 3.51 9.28 8.63
C ASP A 140 4.47 9.11 7.45
N SER A 141 5.02 10.23 6.96
CA SER A 141 5.99 10.24 5.86
C SER A 141 7.29 9.47 6.15
N VAL A 142 7.67 9.35 7.43
CA VAL A 142 8.85 8.57 7.84
C VAL A 142 8.51 7.09 7.90
N PHE A 143 7.38 6.73 8.53
CA PHE A 143 6.91 5.34 8.60
C PHE A 143 6.61 4.76 7.23
N ASP A 144 6.06 5.57 6.33
CA ASP A 144 5.94 5.27 4.93
C ASP A 144 7.25 4.78 4.33
N ARG A 145 8.35 5.50 4.57
CA ARG A 145 9.66 5.13 4.03
C ARG A 145 10.17 3.81 4.59
N TYR A 146 9.89 3.51 5.85
CA TYR A 146 10.21 2.21 6.44
C TYR A 146 9.35 1.09 5.86
N ALA A 147 8.05 1.34 5.68
CA ALA A 147 7.11 0.38 5.11
C ALA A 147 7.50 -0.01 3.66
N ASP A 148 7.90 0.95 2.82
CA ASP A 148 8.40 0.68 1.47
C ASP A 148 9.76 -0.04 1.47
N ALA A 149 10.59 0.24 2.46
CA ALA A 149 11.91 -0.37 2.56
C ALA A 149 11.84 -1.83 3.01
N ALA A 150 10.89 -2.19 3.87
CA ALA A 150 10.75 -3.53 4.45
C ALA A 150 10.77 -4.68 3.41
N PRO A 151 9.93 -4.68 2.35
CA PRO A 151 9.95 -5.75 1.35
C PRO A 151 11.27 -5.79 0.57
N MET A 152 11.86 -4.64 0.24
CA MET A 152 13.15 -4.58 -0.46
C MET A 152 14.29 -5.11 0.40
N ILE A 153 14.31 -4.78 1.69
CA ILE A 153 15.28 -5.31 2.66
C ILE A 153 15.13 -6.83 2.77
N GLY A 154 13.91 -7.34 2.90
CA GLY A 154 13.66 -8.78 2.97
C GLY A 154 14.15 -9.54 1.74
N LEU A 155 13.89 -8.99 0.54
CA LEU A 155 14.40 -9.56 -0.72
C LEU A 155 15.93 -9.51 -0.80
N ALA A 156 16.56 -8.41 -0.39
CA ALA A 156 18.01 -8.30 -0.36
C ALA A 156 18.65 -9.33 0.58
N ILE A 157 18.06 -9.58 1.76
CA ILE A 157 18.54 -10.60 2.70
C ILE A 157 18.35 -12.02 2.14
N PHE A 158 17.23 -12.28 1.45
CA PHE A 158 17.00 -13.57 0.81
C PHE A 158 18.07 -13.86 -0.25
N TYR A 159 18.35 -12.90 -1.13
CA TYR A 159 19.31 -13.04 -2.23
C TYR A 159 20.77 -12.77 -1.85
N ARG A 160 21.10 -12.74 -0.55
CA ARG A 160 22.45 -12.41 -0.03
C ARG A 160 23.61 -13.22 -0.61
N PHE A 161 23.35 -14.42 -1.12
CA PHE A 161 24.38 -15.29 -1.72
C PHE A 161 24.62 -15.03 -3.21
N SER A 162 23.80 -14.20 -3.86
CA SER A 162 23.93 -13.84 -5.27
C SER A 162 23.96 -12.33 -5.42
N VAL A 163 25.15 -11.77 -5.63
CA VAL A 163 25.37 -10.32 -5.74
C VAL A 163 24.44 -9.71 -6.79
N TRP A 164 24.35 -10.31 -7.98
CA TRP A 164 23.50 -9.82 -9.06
C TRP A 164 22.01 -9.77 -8.70
N GLN A 165 21.51 -10.77 -7.98
CA GLN A 165 20.10 -10.81 -7.57
C GLN A 165 19.83 -9.85 -6.39
N MET A 166 20.80 -9.68 -5.48
CA MET A 166 20.71 -8.73 -4.37
C MET A 166 20.76 -7.27 -4.84
N LEU A 167 21.46 -6.97 -5.93
CA LEU A 167 21.55 -5.61 -6.47
C LEU A 167 20.20 -5.07 -6.95
N ILE A 168 19.29 -5.94 -7.41
CA ILE A 168 17.97 -5.55 -7.92
C ILE A 168 17.11 -4.87 -6.83
N PRO A 169 16.80 -5.51 -5.68
CA PRO A 169 16.02 -4.88 -4.63
C PRO A 169 16.73 -3.67 -4.00
N LEU A 170 18.07 -3.67 -3.94
CA LEU A 170 18.83 -2.51 -3.45
C LEU A 170 18.72 -1.31 -4.40
N ALA A 171 18.84 -1.52 -5.71
CA ALA A 171 18.65 -0.48 -6.70
C ALA A 171 17.20 0.04 -6.70
N ALA A 172 16.21 -0.86 -6.56
CA ALA A 172 14.81 -0.48 -6.42
C ALA A 172 14.56 0.36 -5.17
N LEU A 173 15.16 -0.01 -4.03
CA LEU A 173 15.09 0.75 -2.78
C LEU A 173 15.70 2.13 -2.94
N LEU A 174 16.90 2.24 -3.54
CA LEU A 174 17.52 3.55 -3.79
C LEU A 174 16.67 4.39 -4.73
N GLY A 175 16.16 3.80 -5.80
CA GLY A 175 15.29 4.47 -6.77
C GLY A 175 14.02 5.03 -6.12
N SER A 176 13.34 4.25 -5.28
CA SER A 176 12.11 4.70 -4.60
C SER A 176 12.39 5.88 -3.66
N GLN A 177 13.49 5.84 -2.92
CA GLN A 177 13.85 6.94 -2.01
C GLN A 177 14.28 8.21 -2.75
N LEU A 178 14.99 8.08 -3.87
CA LEU A 178 15.40 9.20 -4.71
C LEU A 178 14.20 9.92 -5.32
N VAL A 179 13.19 9.20 -5.81
CA VAL A 179 11.96 9.82 -6.34
C VAL A 179 11.29 10.70 -5.29
N SER A 180 11.11 10.18 -4.08
CA SER A 180 10.51 10.96 -2.98
C SER A 180 11.39 12.13 -2.55
N TYR A 181 12.72 11.97 -2.55
CA TYR A 181 13.65 13.04 -2.20
C TYR A 181 13.64 14.19 -3.22
N VAL A 182 13.72 13.86 -4.52
CA VAL A 182 13.72 14.87 -5.59
C VAL A 182 12.44 15.70 -5.56
N ARG A 183 11.29 15.06 -5.28
CA ARG A 183 10.02 15.77 -5.11
C ARG A 183 10.03 16.69 -3.90
N ALA A 184 10.39 16.19 -2.72
CA ALA A 184 10.47 17.00 -1.52
C ALA A 184 11.45 18.18 -1.68
N LYS A 185 12.56 17.96 -2.40
CA LYS A 185 13.55 18.99 -2.70
C LYS A 185 13.02 20.06 -3.67
N ALA A 186 12.31 19.65 -4.71
CA ALA A 186 11.66 20.56 -5.65
C ALA A 186 10.59 21.43 -4.97
N GLU A 187 9.76 20.83 -4.10
CA GLU A 187 8.77 21.54 -3.29
C GLU A 187 9.44 22.55 -2.35
N SER A 188 10.59 22.21 -1.76
CA SER A 188 11.38 23.16 -0.94
C SER A 188 11.97 24.34 -1.72
N MET A 189 11.97 24.26 -3.05
CA MET A 189 12.47 25.28 -3.99
C MET A 189 11.32 25.97 -4.75
N ASP A 190 10.07 25.75 -4.33
CA ASP A 190 8.85 26.26 -4.99
C ASP A 190 8.73 25.86 -6.48
N LEU A 191 9.33 24.73 -6.85
CA LEU A 191 9.29 24.19 -8.21
C LEU A 191 8.13 23.19 -8.36
N ASN A 192 7.23 23.46 -9.31
CA ASN A 192 6.14 22.57 -9.66
C ASN A 192 6.59 21.50 -10.65
N LEU A 193 6.81 20.27 -10.17
CA LEU A 193 7.13 19.13 -11.02
C LEU A 193 5.87 18.58 -11.73
N PRO A 194 5.95 18.25 -13.03
CA PRO A 194 4.85 17.62 -13.76
C PRO A 194 4.45 16.25 -13.17
N SER A 195 3.31 15.70 -13.58
CA SER A 195 2.88 14.34 -13.22
C SER A 195 3.75 13.28 -13.88
N THR A 196 4.81 12.89 -13.15
CA THR A 196 5.65 11.74 -13.49
C THR A 196 4.93 10.41 -13.26
N LEU A 197 5.40 9.36 -13.94
CA LEU A 197 4.86 7.99 -13.85
C LEU A 197 4.94 7.39 -12.44
N MET A 198 5.96 7.77 -11.67
CA MET A 198 6.16 7.31 -10.30
C MET A 198 5.87 8.47 -9.34
N ARG A 199 4.84 8.31 -8.52
CA ARG A 199 4.46 9.20 -7.43
C ARG A 199 4.08 8.36 -6.23
N ARG A 200 4.57 8.76 -5.06
CA ARG A 200 4.03 8.35 -3.76
C ARG A 200 3.34 9.57 -3.17
N HIS A 201 2.12 9.38 -2.65
CA HIS A 201 1.27 10.43 -2.09
C HIS A 201 1.61 10.70 -0.63
#